data_AF-A0A934CPS0-F1
#
_entry.id   AF-A0A934CPS0-F1
#
_cell.length_a   1.000
_cell.length_b   1.000
_cell.length_c   1.000
_cell.angle_alpha   90.00
_cell.angle_beta   90.00
_cell.angle_gamma   90.00
#
_symmetry.space_group_name_H-M   'P 1'
#
loop_
_entity.id
_entity.type
_entity.pdbx_description
1 polymer ?
#
loop_
_entity_poly.entity_id
_entity_poly.type
_entity_poly.pdbx_seq_one_letter_code
_entity_poly.pdbx_strand_id
1 'polypeptide(L)'
;MFILPDVGSFHKLYIHFGIAYISGFLRANGYDNIRFLTVTSVDDYNHIVDEAAAFKPDIIGFTSVETQFSNVINLSKLIKEVWKCNSLRGRIYNTLS
;
A
#
# COMPACT_ATOMS: atom_id res chain seq x y z
N MET A 1 -2.16 -6.90 0.18
CA MET A 1 -2.62 -5.52 0.38
C MET A 1 -1.75 -4.60 -0.45
N PHE A 2 -2.35 -3.64 -1.14
CA PHE A 2 -1.62 -2.66 -1.95
C PHE A 2 -1.97 -1.25 -1.51
N ILE A 3 -0.95 -0.41 -1.38
CA ILE A 3 -1.06 0.95 -0.88
C ILE A 3 -0.51 1.91 -1.93
N LEU A 4 -1.25 2.97 -2.17
CA LEU A 4 -0.86 4.05 -3.06
C LEU A 4 -0.74 5.34 -2.24
N PRO A 5 0.47 5.89 -2.06
CA PRO A 5 0.64 7.25 -1.59
C PRO A 5 0.36 8.22 -2.73
N ASP A 6 -0.65 9.05 -2.53
CA ASP A 6 -1.05 10.14 -3.39
C ASP A 6 -1.18 11.42 -2.54
N VAL A 7 -0.16 11.66 -1.72
CA VAL A 7 -0.19 12.72 -0.70
C VAL A 7 0.04 14.08 -1.37
N GLY A 8 -0.92 14.99 -1.20
CA GLY A 8 -0.80 16.36 -1.72
C GLY A 8 -0.73 16.47 -3.24
N SER A 9 -1.14 15.42 -3.96
CA SER A 9 -1.23 15.44 -5.41
C SER A 9 -2.42 16.30 -5.86
N PHE A 10 -2.19 17.17 -6.85
CA PHE A 10 -3.28 17.88 -7.55
C PHE A 10 -3.94 17.01 -8.62
N HIS A 11 -3.42 15.80 -8.82
CA HIS A 11 -3.96 14.83 -9.76
C HIS A 11 -5.12 14.10 -9.10
N LYS A 12 -6.35 14.59 -9.30
CA LYS A 12 -7.59 13.81 -9.08
C LYS A 12 -7.70 12.63 -10.07
N LEU A 13 -6.63 11.89 -10.30
CA LEU A 13 -6.67 10.67 -11.08
C LEU A 13 -7.24 9.58 -10.18
N TYR A 14 -8.56 9.46 -10.18
CA TYR A 14 -9.32 8.46 -9.43
C TYR A 14 -8.94 7.00 -9.78
N ILE A 15 -8.08 6.77 -10.78
CA ILE A 15 -7.71 5.45 -11.27
C ILE A 15 -6.20 5.39 -11.53
N HIS A 16 -5.49 4.68 -10.65
CA HIS A 16 -4.07 4.36 -10.85
C HIS A 16 -3.95 3.04 -11.60
N PHE A 17 -3.64 3.12 -12.89
CA PHE A 17 -3.57 1.96 -13.79
C PHE A 17 -2.62 0.85 -13.29
N GLY A 18 -1.54 1.20 -12.59
CA GLY A 18 -0.63 0.23 -11.99
C GLY A 18 -1.32 -0.69 -10.97
N ILE A 19 -2.07 -0.11 -10.03
CA ILE A 19 -2.86 -0.89 -9.05
C ILE A 19 -3.98 -1.67 -9.74
N ALA A 20 -4.66 -1.06 -10.71
CA ALA A 20 -5.76 -1.71 -11.41
C ALA A 20 -5.26 -2.97 -12.16
N TYR A 21 -4.12 -2.86 -12.83
CA TYR A 21 -3.48 -3.98 -13.52
C TYR A 21 -3.06 -5.09 -12.55
N ILE A 22 -2.37 -4.74 -11.45
CA ILE A 22 -1.98 -5.71 -10.42
C ILE A 22 -3.21 -6.40 -9.82
N SER A 23 -4.28 -5.65 -9.56
CA SER A 23 -5.55 -6.20 -9.07
C SER A 23 -6.17 -7.18 -10.05
N GLY A 24 -6.24 -6.82 -11.34
CA GLY A 24 -6.82 -7.66 -12.38
C GLY A 24 -6.03 -8.96 -12.52
N PHE A 25 -4.70 -8.86 -12.57
CA PHE A 25 -3.81 -10.01 -12.65
C PHE A 25 -3.96 -10.94 -11.45
N LEU A 26 -3.94 -10.42 -10.23
CA LEU A 26 -4.05 -11.24 -9.02
C LEU A 26 -5.40 -11.95 -8.93
N ARG A 27 -6.51 -11.24 -9.21
CA ARG A 27 -7.84 -11.87 -9.25
C ARG A 27 -7.94 -12.95 -10.32
N ALA A 28 -7.39 -12.70 -11.51
CA ALA A 28 -7.36 -13.70 -12.58
C ALA A 28 -6.56 -14.97 -12.21
N ASN A 29 -5.65 -14.88 -11.23
CA ASN A 29 -4.85 -15.99 -10.72
C ASN A 29 -5.40 -16.56 -9.39
N GLY A 30 -6.64 -16.25 -9.01
CA GLY A 30 -7.31 -16.83 -7.84
C GLY A 30 -6.95 -16.20 -6.49
N TYR A 31 -6.36 -15.00 -6.49
CA TYR A 31 -6.19 -14.21 -5.28
C TYR A 31 -7.45 -13.37 -5.03
N ASP A 32 -8.30 -13.81 -4.12
CA ASP A 32 -9.60 -13.16 -3.88
C ASP A 32 -9.60 -12.17 -2.71
N ASN A 33 -8.67 -12.35 -1.75
CA ASN A 33 -8.58 -11.52 -0.55
C ASN A 33 -7.54 -10.39 -0.71
N ILE A 34 -7.85 -9.40 -1.56
CA ILE A 34 -6.96 -8.28 -1.85
C ILE A 34 -7.58 -6.96 -1.39
N ARG A 35 -6.88 -6.22 -0.52
CA ARG A 35 -7.22 -4.82 -0.16
C ARG A 35 -6.36 -3.82 -0.90
N PHE A 36 -7.00 -2.72 -1.30
CA PHE A 36 -6.38 -1.55 -1.93
C PHE A 36 -6.70 -0.32 -1.10
N LEU A 37 -5.67 0.42 -0.69
CA LEU A 37 -5.83 1.67 0.04
C LEU A 37 -5.09 2.79 -0.69
N THR A 38 -5.67 3.98 -0.66
CA THR A 38 -5.05 5.22 -1.15
C THR A 38 -4.80 6.12 0.05
N VAL A 39 -3.65 6.78 0.07
CA VAL A 39 -3.20 7.65 1.15
C VAL A 39 -3.09 9.06 0.60
N THR A 40 -3.97 9.95 1.02
CA THR A 40 -4.12 11.29 0.42
C THR A 40 -3.54 12.39 1.28
N SER A 41 -3.39 12.13 2.59
CA SER A 41 -2.69 12.97 3.56
C SER A 41 -1.71 12.14 4.38
N VAL A 42 -0.70 12.79 4.97
CA VAL A 42 0.15 12.18 6.01
C VAL A 42 -0.67 11.77 7.24
N ASP A 43 -1.77 12.46 7.51
CA ASP A 43 -2.67 12.15 8.62
C ASP A 43 -3.34 10.77 8.46
N ASP A 44 -3.44 10.26 7.23
CA ASP A 44 -4.00 8.94 6.93
C ASP A 44 -3.06 7.80 7.37
N TYR A 45 -1.78 8.08 7.69
CA TYR A 45 -0.78 7.03 7.92
C TYR A 45 -1.16 6.08 9.05
N ASN A 46 -1.68 6.61 10.16
CA ASN A 46 -2.10 5.78 11.29
C ASN A 46 -3.26 4.86 10.90
N HIS A 47 -4.22 5.36 10.12
CA HIS A 47 -5.32 4.55 9.62
C HIS A 47 -4.82 3.40 8.73
N ILE A 48 -3.83 3.64 7.87
CA ILE A 48 -3.24 2.59 7.03
C ILE A 48 -2.51 1.53 7.87
N VAL A 49 -1.82 1.96 8.93
CA VAL A 49 -1.13 1.05 9.86
C VAL A 49 -2.15 0.17 10.59
N ASP A 50 -3.24 0.76 11.08
CA ASP A 50 -4.32 0.04 11.75
C ASP A 50 -5.00 -0.97 10.80
N GLU A 51 -5.26 -0.55 9.56
CA GLU A 51 -5.80 -1.42 8.51
C GLU A 51 -4.85 -2.59 8.20
N ALA A 52 -3.55 -2.34 8.10
CA ALA A 52 -2.56 -3.41 7.88
C ALA A 52 -2.52 -4.39 9.06
N ALA A 53 -2.61 -3.89 10.29
CA ALA A 53 -2.63 -4.70 11.51
C ALA A 53 -3.91 -5.54 11.63
N ALA A 54 -5.07 -4.97 11.28
CA ALA A 54 -6.36 -5.64 11.31
C ALA A 54 -6.51 -6.66 10.18
N PHE A 55 -6.09 -6.30 8.97
CA PHE A 55 -6.22 -7.14 7.78
C PHE A 55 -5.21 -8.30 7.76
N LYS A 56 -4.03 -8.12 8.37
CA LYS A 56 -2.97 -9.14 8.44
C LYS A 56 -2.59 -9.72 7.07
N PRO A 57 -2.25 -8.88 6.07
CA PRO A 57 -1.92 -9.38 4.74
C PRO A 57 -0.64 -10.22 4.73
N ASP A 58 -0.51 -11.17 3.81
CA ASP A 58 0.77 -11.87 3.57
C ASP A 58 1.78 -11.01 2.80
N ILE A 59 1.31 -10.01 2.06
CA ILE A 59 2.15 -9.14 1.23
C ILE A 59 1.58 -7.72 1.28
N ILE A 60 2.47 -6.74 1.49
CA ILE A 60 2.15 -5.31 1.34
C ILE A 60 2.96 -4.77 0.16
N GLY A 61 2.28 -4.34 -0.90
CA GLY A 61 2.90 -3.68 -2.04
C GLY A 61 2.65 -2.18 -1.99
N PHE A 62 3.63 -1.40 -2.43
CA PHE A 62 3.46 0.02 -2.68
C PHE A 62 3.60 0.30 -4.17
N THR A 63 2.71 1.14 -4.69
CA THR A 63 2.90 1.80 -5.99
C THR A 63 3.09 3.29 -5.71
N SER A 64 4.01 3.95 -6.40
CA SER A 64 4.14 5.40 -6.30
C SER A 64 4.73 5.96 -7.59
N VAL A 65 4.44 7.24 -7.85
CA VAL A 65 5.28 8.04 -8.74
C VAL A 65 6.54 8.50 -7.98
N GLU A 66 7.55 8.98 -8.70
CA GLU A 66 8.85 9.37 -8.11
C GLU A 66 8.70 10.38 -6.95
N THR A 67 7.82 11.37 -7.11
CA THR A 67 7.59 12.42 -6.11
C THR A 67 6.98 11.92 -4.80
N GLN A 68 6.44 10.71 -4.79
CA GLN A 68 5.76 10.09 -3.64
C GLN A 68 6.64 9.06 -2.92
N PHE A 69 7.90 8.88 -3.34
CA PHE A 69 8.77 7.83 -2.79
C PHE A 69 9.12 8.00 -1.31
N SER A 70 9.24 9.25 -0.83
CA SER A 70 9.45 9.53 0.59
C SER A 70 8.28 9.05 1.46
N ASN A 71 7.05 9.16 0.94
CA ASN A 71 5.84 8.70 1.60
C ASN A 71 5.79 7.16 1.69
N VAL A 72 6.21 6.46 0.63
CA VAL A 72 6.42 5.00 0.66
C VAL A 72 7.41 4.61 1.74
N ILE A 73 8.57 5.27 1.81
CA ILE A 73 9.59 4.95 2.82
C ILE A 73 9.03 5.14 4.24
N ASN A 74 8.41 6.29 4.51
CA ASN A 74 7.89 6.60 5.84
C ASN A 74 6.80 5.61 6.26
N LEU A 75 5.83 5.36 5.38
CA LEU A 75 4.73 4.44 5.66
C LEU A 75 5.22 3.00 5.80
N SER A 76 6.20 2.57 4.99
CA SER A 76 6.80 1.24 5.12
C SER A 76 7.52 1.03 6.45
N LYS A 77 8.13 2.08 7.02
CA LYS A 77 8.78 2.02 8.34
C LYS A 77 7.75 1.83 9.44
N LEU A 78 6.70 2.65 9.45
CA LEU A 78 5.62 2.57 10.44
C LEU A 78 4.95 1.20 10.44
N ILE A 79 4.60 0.68 9.25
CA ILE A 79 4.00 -0.65 9.13
C ILE A 79 4.95 -1.73 9.65
N LYS A 80 6.25 -1.67 9.31
CA LYS A 80 7.25 -2.64 9.79
C LYS A 80 7.41 -2.64 11.30
N GLU A 81 7.28 -1.50 11.97
CA GLU A 81 7.37 -1.42 13.44
C GLU A 81 6.23 -2.22 14.09
N VAL A 82 5.01 -2.05 13.59
CA VAL A 82 3.84 -2.81 14.07
C VAL A 82 3.92 -4.28 13.66
N TRP A 83 4.46 -4.59 12.47
CA TRP A 83 4.62 -5.96 12.00
C TRP A 83 5.73 -6.75 12.70
N LYS A 84 6.77 -6.09 13.20
CA LYS A 84 7.75 -6.75 14.07
C LYS A 84 7.16 -7.06 15.45
N CYS A 85 6.25 -6.21 15.93
CA CYS A 85 5.54 -6.40 17.19
C CYS A 85 4.52 -7.55 17.09
N ASN A 86 3.79 -7.64 15.97
CA ASN A 86 2.86 -8.71 15.66
C ASN A 86 3.51 -9.67 14.65
N SER A 87 4.17 -10.75 15.09
CA SER A 87 4.78 -11.79 14.23
C SER A 87 3.86 -12.22 13.06
N LEU A 88 3.96 -11.49 11.94
CA LEU A 88 3.15 -11.64 10.74
C LEU A 88 4.14 -11.64 9.58
N ARG A 89 4.15 -12.76 8.85
CA ARG A 89 5.07 -12.99 7.75
C ARG A 89 4.55 -12.25 6.52
N GLY A 90 4.87 -10.97 6.39
CA GLY A 90 4.65 -10.29 5.12
C GLY A 90 5.83 -9.55 4.55
N ARG A 91 5.89 -9.54 3.21
CA ARG A 91 6.96 -8.92 2.43
C ARG A 91 6.50 -7.57 1.89
N ILE A 92 7.39 -6.57 1.99
CA ILE A 92 7.16 -5.24 1.43
C ILE A 92 7.89 -5.14 0.08
N TYR A 93 7.14 -4.85 -0.99
CA TYR A 93 7.68 -4.64 -2.33
C TYR A 93 7.43 -3.20 -2.78
N ASN A 94 8.48 -2.55 -3.26
CA ASN A 94 8.40 -1.27 -3.96
C ASN A 94 8.45 -1.55 -5.46
N THR A 95 7.45 -1.09 -6.21
CA THR A 95 7.47 -1.14 -7.68
C THR A 95 7.70 0.27 -8.21
N LEU A 96 8.88 0.51 -8.77
CA LEU A 96 9.19 1.71 -9.55
C LEU A 96 8.74 1.44 -10.99
N SER A 97 7.77 2.21 -11.50
CA SER A 97 7.33 2.19 -12.89
C SER A 97 8.13 3.17 -13.73
#